data_AF-A0ABD1RKC9-F1
#
_entry.id   AF-A0ABD1RKC9-F1
#
_cell.length_a   1.000
_cell.length_b   1.000
_cell.length_c   1.000
_cell.angle_alpha   90.00
_cell.angle_beta   90.00
_cell.angle_gamma   90.00
#
_symmetry.space_group_name_H-M   'P 1'
#
loop_
_entity.id
_entity.type
_entity.pdbx_description
1 polymer ?
#
loop_
_entity_poly.entity_id
_entity_poly.type
_entity_poly.pdbx_seq_one_letter_code
_entity_poly.pdbx_strand_id
1 'polypeptide(L)'
;MALILNEGGVEESVAWLFEGGEEDKQRENNLDNGGNLKIDISEELARIADMEIRYKASKQEVERAVVTCEGDLEKADETLKAQKQEPPSTPSKAKRNRRNIEGTLK
;
A
#
# COMPACT_ATOMS: atom_id res chain seq x y z
N MET A 1 21.43 23.25 8.29
CA MET A 1 21.50 24.61 8.89
C MET A 1 22.93 25.11 9.01
N ALA A 2 23.94 24.24 9.19
CA ALA A 2 25.37 24.58 9.28
C ALA A 2 25.85 25.71 8.34
N LEU A 3 25.66 25.55 7.03
CA LEU A 3 26.11 26.55 6.03
C LEU A 3 25.41 27.91 6.14
N ILE A 4 24.15 27.92 6.62
CA ILE A 4 23.36 29.14 6.79
C ILE A 4 23.84 29.89 8.03
N LEU A 5 24.18 29.17 9.10
CA LEU A 5 24.65 29.73 10.37
C LEU A 5 26.10 30.22 10.30
N ASN A 6 26.91 29.63 9.43
CA ASN A 6 28.31 30.01 9.22
C ASN A 6 28.50 30.90 7.98
N GLU A 7 27.46 31.59 7.53
CA GLU A 7 27.52 32.55 6.41
C GLU A 7 28.18 31.99 5.11
N GLY A 8 28.06 30.68 4.88
CA GLY A 8 28.66 30.00 3.72
C GLY A 8 30.11 29.53 3.90
N GLY A 9 30.71 29.71 5.09
CA GLY A 9 32.02 29.17 5.45
C GLY A 9 32.01 27.64 5.48
N VAL A 10 32.65 27.03 4.49
CA VAL A 10 32.62 25.57 4.29
C VAL A 10 33.38 24.86 5.40
N GLU A 11 34.52 25.39 5.82
CA GLU A 11 35.41 24.76 6.82
C GLU A 11 34.75 24.73 8.20
N GLU A 12 34.13 25.83 8.63
CA GLU A 12 33.40 25.94 9.90
C GLU A 12 32.08 25.15 9.89
N SER A 13 31.43 25.05 8.72
CA SER A 13 30.22 24.24 8.55
C SER A 13 30.50 22.75 8.61
N VAL A 14 31.65 22.34 8.08
CA VAL A 14 32.15 20.97 8.24
C VAL A 14 32.47 20.73 9.72
N ALA A 15 33.23 21.61 10.38
CA ALA A 15 33.52 21.47 11.81
C ALA A 15 32.24 21.34 12.67
N TRP A 16 31.21 22.15 12.41
CA TRP A 16 29.92 22.06 13.11
C TRP A 16 29.18 20.73 12.86
N LEU A 17 29.27 20.16 11.64
CA LEU A 17 28.72 18.83 11.34
C LEU A 17 29.47 17.70 12.04
N PHE A 18 30.78 17.86 12.26
CA PHE A 18 31.64 16.81 12.82
C PHE A 18 31.81 16.90 14.34
N GLU A 19 31.69 18.08 14.96
CA GLU A 19 32.05 18.29 16.38
C GLU A 19 30.86 18.59 17.31
N GLY A 20 29.64 18.86 16.82
CA GLY A 20 28.56 19.31 17.71
C GLY A 20 27.13 19.25 17.16
N GLY A 21 26.77 18.16 16.48
CA GLY A 21 25.43 17.96 15.90
C GLY A 21 24.44 17.15 16.74
N GLU A 22 24.67 16.98 18.06
CA GLU A 22 23.86 16.07 18.90
C GLU A 22 22.91 16.75 19.90
N GLU A 23 22.75 18.07 19.86
CA GLU A 23 22.01 18.77 20.93
C GLU A 23 20.53 19.09 20.61
N ASP A 24 20.06 18.78 19.39
CA ASP A 24 18.66 19.01 19.00
C ASP A 24 17.94 17.74 18.51
N LYS A 25 18.42 16.57 18.94
CA LYS A 25 17.73 15.28 18.74
C LYS A 25 16.68 14.97 19.81
N GLN A 26 16.22 15.98 20.56
CA GLN A 26 15.14 15.82 21.54
C GLN A 26 13.85 16.52 21.10
N ARG A 27 13.53 16.45 19.81
CA ARG A 27 12.17 16.71 19.34
C ARG A 27 11.71 15.55 18.46
N GLU A 28 10.90 14.72 19.11
CA GLU A 28 9.90 13.84 18.51
C GLU A 28 10.41 12.47 18.05
N ASN A 29 10.82 11.71 19.08
CA ASN A 29 10.71 10.26 19.19
C ASN A 29 9.40 9.70 18.61
N ASN A 30 9.33 9.46 17.29
CA ASN A 30 8.44 8.45 16.69
C ASN A 30 8.90 7.94 15.30
N LEU A 31 10.08 8.35 14.83
CA LEU A 31 10.67 7.84 13.57
C LEU A 31 11.93 6.99 13.79
N ASP A 32 12.25 6.67 15.04
CA ASP A 32 13.39 5.81 15.39
C ASP A 32 13.04 4.32 15.30
N ASN A 33 12.47 3.90 14.17
CA ASN A 33 12.28 2.48 13.89
C ASN A 33 12.73 2.12 12.48
N GLY A 34 13.98 2.46 12.18
CA GLY A 34 14.76 1.90 11.06
C GLY A 34 15.03 0.39 11.20
N GLY A 35 14.50 -0.27 12.24
CA GLY A 35 14.47 -1.73 12.38
C GLY A 35 13.06 -2.25 12.19
N ASN A 36 12.76 -2.87 11.04
CA ASN A 36 11.61 -3.76 10.81
C ASN A 36 10.37 -3.42 11.67
N LEU A 37 9.63 -2.40 11.25
CA LEU A 37 8.33 -2.08 11.83
C LEU A 37 7.43 -3.31 11.62
N LYS A 38 7.19 -4.06 12.69
CA LYS A 38 6.21 -5.16 12.69
C LYS A 38 4.84 -4.49 12.65
N ILE A 39 4.38 -4.19 11.44
CA ILE A 39 3.02 -3.74 11.21
C ILE A 39 2.12 -4.93 11.54
N ASP A 40 1.36 -4.82 12.61
CA ASP A 40 0.28 -5.75 12.89
C ASP A 40 -0.89 -5.40 11.97
N ILE A 41 -1.34 -6.39 11.18
CA ILE A 41 -2.46 -6.25 10.23
C ILE A 41 -3.67 -7.10 10.64
N SER A 42 -3.68 -7.61 11.87
CA SER A 42 -4.71 -8.54 12.33
C SER A 42 -6.10 -7.90 12.32
N GLU A 43 -6.20 -6.61 12.61
CA GLU A 43 -7.47 -5.87 12.56
C GLU A 43 -7.97 -5.72 11.12
N GLU A 44 -7.09 -5.35 10.19
CA GLU A 44 -7.41 -5.21 8.77
C GLU A 44 -7.86 -6.55 8.17
N LEU A 45 -7.18 -7.64 8.52
CA LEU A 45 -7.57 -8.99 8.09
C LEU A 45 -8.94 -9.39 8.65
N ALA A 46 -9.23 -9.05 9.92
CA ALA A 46 -10.55 -9.28 10.50
C ALA A 46 -11.64 -8.48 9.76
N ARG A 47 -11.38 -7.20 9.46
CA ARG A 47 -12.29 -6.35 8.69
C ARG A 47 -12.54 -6.88 7.27
N ILE A 48 -11.51 -7.44 6.63
CA ILE A 48 -11.65 -8.10 5.32
C ILE A 48 -12.54 -9.34 5.40
N ALA A 49 -12.34 -10.19 6.41
CA ALA A 49 -13.20 -11.36 6.63
C ALA A 49 -14.65 -10.95 6.94
N ASP A 50 -14.84 -9.89 7.72
CA ASP A 50 -16.17 -9.34 8.01
C ASP A 50 -16.86 -8.81 6.75
N MET A 51 -16.12 -8.21 5.81
CA MET A 51 -16.69 -7.81 4.51
C MET A 51 -17.20 -9.00 3.69
N GLU A 52 -16.49 -10.14 3.69
CA GLU A 52 -16.94 -11.36 2.99
C GLU A 52 -18.29 -11.84 3.53
N ILE A 53 -18.43 -11.85 4.87
CA ILE A 53 -19.65 -12.30 5.55
C ILE A 53 -20.79 -11.29 5.35
N ARG A 54 -20.54 -9.99 5.57
CA ARG A 54 -21.55 -8.92 5.48
C ARG A 54 -22.15 -8.82 4.08
N TYR A 55 -21.32 -8.91 3.04
CA TYR A 55 -21.76 -8.75 1.65
C TYR A 55 -22.01 -10.06 0.91
N LYS A 56 -21.85 -11.22 1.57
CA LYS A 56 -21.89 -12.55 0.94
C LYS A 56 -21.04 -12.59 -0.33
N ALA A 57 -19.85 -11.98 -0.25
CA ALA A 57 -18.92 -11.87 -1.35
C ALA A 57 -17.88 -12.99 -1.22
N SER A 58 -17.44 -13.52 -2.36
CA SER A 58 -16.30 -14.42 -2.39
C SER A 58 -15.01 -13.65 -2.07
N LYS A 59 -14.02 -14.36 -1.53
CA LYS A 59 -12.69 -13.80 -1.28
C LYS A 59 -12.11 -13.04 -2.47
N GLN A 60 -12.28 -13.57 -3.68
CA GLN A 60 -11.77 -12.91 -4.89
C GLN A 60 -12.48 -11.59 -5.23
N GLU A 61 -13.75 -11.44 -4.86
CA GLU A 61 -14.49 -10.18 -5.06
C GLU A 61 -14.01 -9.13 -4.06
N VAL A 62 -13.82 -9.51 -2.80
CA VAL A 62 -13.32 -8.62 -1.76
C VAL A 62 -11.88 -8.20 -2.05
N GLU A 63 -10.98 -9.14 -2.37
CA GLU A 63 -9.60 -8.82 -2.74
C GLU A 63 -9.53 -7.88 -3.96
N ARG A 64 -10.37 -8.08 -4.97
CA ARG A 64 -10.43 -7.18 -6.14
C ARG A 64 -10.85 -5.76 -5.75
N ALA A 65 -11.84 -5.62 -4.87
CA ALA A 65 -12.24 -4.31 -4.37
C ALA A 65 -11.11 -3.65 -3.56
N VAL A 66 -10.49 -4.38 -2.64
CA VAL A 66 -9.36 -3.89 -1.82
C VAL A 66 -8.18 -3.46 -2.69
N VAL A 67 -7.81 -4.24 -3.71
CA VAL A 67 -6.73 -3.88 -4.65
C VAL A 67 -7.08 -2.64 -5.46
N THR A 68 -8.32 -2.50 -5.93
CA THR A 68 -8.77 -1.32 -6.70
C THR A 68 -8.78 -0.06 -5.84
N CYS A 69 -9.04 -0.21 -4.54
CA CYS A 69 -9.03 0.86 -3.55
C CYS A 69 -7.66 1.06 -2.89
N GLU A 70 -6.59 0.45 -3.41
CA GLU A 70 -5.21 0.60 -2.90
C GLU A 70 -5.06 0.27 -1.40
N GLY A 71 -5.88 -0.66 -0.89
CA GLY A 71 -5.89 -1.03 0.53
C GLY A 71 -6.83 -0.18 1.41
N ASP A 72 -7.50 0.83 0.87
CA ASP A 72 -8.52 1.60 1.60
C ASP A 72 -9.78 0.75 1.81
N LEU A 73 -9.92 0.21 3.03
CA LEU A 73 -11.03 -0.68 3.39
C LEU A 73 -12.38 0.03 3.41
N GLU A 74 -12.41 1.35 3.62
CA GLU A 74 -13.66 2.12 3.65
C GLU A 74 -14.21 2.28 2.22
N LYS A 75 -13.35 2.66 1.28
CA LYS A 75 -13.72 2.69 -0.16
C LYS A 75 -14.05 1.31 -0.71
N ALA A 76 -13.37 0.26 -0.26
CA ALA A 76 -13.65 -1.11 -0.67
C ALA A 76 -15.05 -1.56 -0.20
N ASP A 77 -15.44 -1.20 1.03
CA ASP A 77 -16.76 -1.47 1.60
C ASP A 77 -17.87 -0.78 0.78
N GLU A 78 -17.69 0.51 0.46
CA GLU A 78 -18.61 1.26 -0.41
C GLU A 78 -18.74 0.64 -1.81
N THR A 79 -17.61 0.21 -2.38
CA THR A 79 -17.55 -0.42 -3.70
C THR A 79 -18.28 -1.77 -3.71
N LEU A 80 -18.10 -2.59 -2.67
CA LEU A 80 -18.83 -3.86 -2.52
C LEU A 80 -20.33 -3.62 -2.33
N LYS A 81 -20.70 -2.61 -1.53
CA LYS A 81 -22.09 -2.22 -1.32
C LYS A 81 -22.77 -1.79 -2.62
N ALA A 82 -22.10 -0.98 -3.44
CA ALA A 82 -22.60 -0.55 -4.74
C ALA A 82 -22.78 -1.75 -5.70
N GLN A 83 -21.78 -2.64 -5.77
CA GLN A 83 -21.84 -3.84 -6.62
C GLN A 83 -22.95 -4.83 -6.23
N LYS A 84 -23.37 -4.88 -4.97
CA LYS A 84 -24.48 -5.75 -4.53
C LYS A 84 -25.86 -5.10 -4.75
N GLN A 85 -25.92 -3.78 -4.93
CA GLN A 85 -27.16 -3.08 -5.31
C GLN A 85 -27.36 -3.04 -6.84
N GLU A 86 -26.28 -3.04 -7.62
CA GLU A 86 -26.34 -3.12 -9.08
C GLU A 86 -26.52 -4.59 -9.54
N PRO A 87 -27.37 -4.88 -10.55
CA PRO A 87 -27.43 -6.23 -11.12
C PRO A 87 -26.04 -6.65 -11.61
N PRO A 88 -25.67 -7.94 -11.49
CA PRO A 88 -24.33 -8.41 -11.78
C PRO A 88 -23.94 -8.06 -13.22
N SER A 89 -23.05 -7.09 -13.38
CA SER A 89 -22.46 -6.75 -14.66
C SER A 89 -21.68 -7.98 -15.15
N THR A 90 -22.12 -8.51 -16.28
CA THR A 90 -21.65 -9.78 -16.85
C THR A 90 -20.12 -9.83 -16.89
N PRO A 91 -19.48 -10.91 -16.43
CA PRO A 91 -18.03 -11.03 -16.54
C PRO A 91 -17.65 -11.08 -18.01
N SER A 92 -16.89 -10.09 -18.47
CA SER A 92 -16.26 -10.10 -19.78
C SER A 92 -15.29 -11.28 -19.82
N LYS A 93 -15.80 -12.40 -20.36
CA LYS A 93 -15.04 -13.62 -20.62
C LYS A 93 -13.87 -13.26 -21.52
N ALA A 94 -12.69 -13.06 -20.94
CA ALA A 94 -11.44 -13.01 -21.68
C ALA A 94 -11.27 -14.35 -22.39
N LYS A 95 -11.65 -14.40 -23.68
CA LYS A 95 -11.40 -15.52 -24.58
C LYS A 95 -9.88 -15.68 -24.70
N ARG A 96 -9.30 -16.55 -23.86
CA ARG A 96 -7.97 -17.11 -24.12
C ARG A 96 -8.07 -17.95 -25.40
N ASN A 97 -7.65 -17.38 -26.53
CA ASN A 97 -7.46 -18.12 -27.77
C ASN A 97 -6.25 -19.06 -27.61
N ARG A 98 -6.49 -20.32 -27.23
CA ARG A 98 -5.55 -21.42 -27.51
C ARG A 98 -5.61 -21.68 -29.02
N ARG A 99 -4.61 -21.24 -29.76
CA ARG A 99 -4.39 -21.74 -31.13
C ARG A 99 -3.65 -23.07 -31.02
N ASN A 100 -4.35 -24.17 -31.30
CA ASN A 100 -3.74 -25.46 -31.56
C ASN A 100 -2.97 -25.36 -32.89
N ILE A 101 -1.66 -25.55 -32.85
CA ILE A 101 -0.86 -25.87 -34.04
C ILE A 101 -0.90 -27.39 -34.19
N GLU A 102 -1.95 -27.90 -34.84
CA GLU A 102 -1.95 -29.28 -35.35
C GLU A 102 -1.06 -29.35 -36.59
N GLY A 103 -0.23 -30.39 -36.62
CA GLY A 103 0.83 -30.57 -37.60
C GLY A 103 0.32 -30.74 -39.03
N THR A 104 1.05 -30.12 -39.95
CA THR A 104 1.08 -30.53 -41.34
C THR A 104 2.54 -30.85 -41.68
N LEU A 105 2.84 -32.13 -41.83
CA LEU A 105 3.89 -32.60 -42.73
C LEU A 105 3.50 -34.02 -43.16
N LYS A 106 2.91 -34.10 -44.34
CA LYS A 106 2.98 -35.28 -45.21
C LYS A 106 3.96 -34.94 -46.32
#